data_AF-A0A959Y077-F1
#
_entry.id   AF-A0A959Y077-F1
#
_cell.length_a   1.000
_cell.length_b   1.000
_cell.length_c   1.000
_cell.angle_alpha   90.00
_cell.angle_beta   90.00
_cell.angle_gamma   90.00
#
_symmetry.space_group_name_H-M   'P 1'
#
loop_
_entity.id
_entity.type
_entity.pdbx_description
1 polymer ?
#
loop_
_entity_poly.entity_id
_entity_poly.type
_entity_poly.pdbx_seq_one_letter_code
_entity_poly.pdbx_strand_id
1 'polypeptide(L)'
;MAGPKKKIEKNPSPELLKFREKRKWQIALRRYVIEGLLSSDYAPYFALDSKRMRNWFQMQFTEDMDWSNFGKKWQLDHIIPVVYFDFAIKEEMKLCWNFTNLRVEPIQQNKNRGNRVDVLAARNYFRELYARTNYLPCKLLVEKIDRIEISEILSSESQVEFLRKHKDYLELIEGYSEFEFEMLNRGRSVEDINKELEILRKIKI
;
A
#
# COMPACT_ATOMS: atom_id res chain seq x y z
N MET A 1 -1.82 41.13 7.84
CA MET A 1 -0.78 40.64 8.77
C MET A 1 0.03 39.57 8.06
N ALA A 2 1.33 39.79 7.84
CA ALA A 2 2.21 38.77 7.28
C ALA A 2 2.36 37.64 8.30
N GLY A 3 1.98 36.41 7.93
CA GLY A 3 2.15 35.24 8.79
C GLY A 3 3.63 35.05 9.18
N PRO A 4 3.91 34.40 10.32
CA PRO A 4 5.28 34.23 10.80
C PRO A 4 6.14 33.55 9.74
N LYS A 5 7.22 34.22 9.30
CA LYS A 5 8.22 33.65 8.41
C LYS A 5 8.80 32.41 9.11
N LYS A 6 8.50 31.21 8.58
CA LYS A 6 9.03 29.93 9.09
C LYS A 6 10.56 30.04 9.17
N LYS A 7 11.12 29.82 10.37
CA LYS A 7 12.57 29.73 10.57
C LYS A 7 13.12 28.64 9.64
N ILE A 8 14.07 28.99 8.79
CA ILE A 8 14.76 28.03 7.92
C ILE A 8 15.74 27.26 8.81
N GLU A 9 15.47 25.96 8.97
CA GLU A 9 16.33 25.04 9.71
C GLU A 9 17.63 24.81 8.93
N LYS A 10 18.78 25.13 9.56
CA LYS A 10 20.11 25.14 8.90
C LYS A 10 20.60 23.75 8.50
N ASN A 11 20.19 22.70 9.23
CA ASN A 11 20.48 21.29 8.94
C ASN A 11 19.17 20.49 9.03
N PRO A 12 18.41 20.38 7.94
CA PRO A 12 17.14 19.65 7.94
C PRO A 12 17.35 18.15 8.12
N SER A 13 16.44 17.48 8.82
CA SER A 13 16.46 16.01 8.92
C SER A 13 16.20 15.34 7.56
N PRO A 14 16.64 14.08 7.35
CA PRO A 14 16.32 13.32 6.15
C PRO A 14 14.81 13.23 5.86
N GLU A 15 13.99 13.08 6.90
CA GLU A 15 12.53 13.04 6.78
C GLU A 15 11.97 14.37 6.28
N LEU A 16 12.52 15.49 6.79
CA LEU A 16 12.12 16.83 6.35
C LEU A 16 12.52 17.09 4.89
N LEU A 17 13.71 16.62 4.48
CA LEU A 17 14.15 16.69 3.08
C LEU A 17 13.22 15.89 2.16
N LYS A 18 12.89 14.64 2.53
CA LYS A 18 11.95 13.80 1.77
C LYS A 18 10.56 14.44 1.69
N PHE A 19 10.08 15.03 2.78
CA PHE A 19 8.80 15.75 2.80
C PHE A 19 8.82 16.98 1.87
N ARG A 20 9.88 17.78 1.92
CA ARG A 20 10.05 18.96 1.06
C ARG A 20 10.10 18.58 -0.42
N GLU A 21 10.85 17.53 -0.75
CA GLU A 21 10.95 17.04 -2.13
C GLU A 21 9.57 16.54 -2.60
N LYS A 22 8.89 15.68 -1.83
CA LYS A 22 7.51 15.27 -2.12
C LYS A 22 6.60 16.48 -2.39
N ARG A 23 6.66 17.51 -1.53
CA ARG A 23 5.83 18.71 -1.67
C ARG A 23 6.13 19.48 -2.95
N LYS A 24 7.41 19.62 -3.33
CA LYS A 24 7.86 20.25 -4.57
C LYS A 24 7.28 19.55 -5.79
N TRP A 25 7.34 18.22 -5.84
CA TRP A 25 6.78 17.43 -6.94
C TRP A 25 5.25 17.52 -7.02
N GLN A 26 4.55 17.50 -5.87
CA GLN A 26 3.09 17.70 -5.84
C GLN A 26 2.69 19.07 -6.41
N ILE A 27 3.44 20.12 -6.11
CA ILE A 27 3.19 21.46 -6.65
C ILE A 27 3.43 21.47 -8.16
N ALA A 28 4.53 20.87 -8.63
CA ALA A 28 4.84 20.76 -10.05
C ALA A 28 3.73 20.02 -10.82
N LEU A 29 3.28 18.87 -10.32
CA LEU A 29 2.18 18.09 -10.90
C LEU A 29 0.89 18.91 -10.98
N ARG A 30 0.52 19.62 -9.90
CA ARG A 30 -0.68 20.46 -9.88
C ARG A 30 -0.60 21.58 -10.90
N ARG A 31 0.52 22.28 -10.98
CA ARG A 31 0.74 23.33 -11.99
C ARG A 31 0.64 22.78 -13.41
N TYR A 32 1.22 21.61 -13.64
CA TYR A 32 1.22 20.97 -14.95
C TYR A 32 -0.18 20.54 -15.42
N VAL A 33 -0.99 19.99 -14.51
CA VAL A 33 -2.30 19.41 -14.84
C VAL A 33 -3.43 20.42 -14.70
N ILE A 34 -3.49 21.11 -13.56
CA ILE A 34 -4.61 21.98 -13.18
C ILE A 34 -4.47 23.35 -13.83
N GLU A 35 -3.28 23.96 -13.72
CA GLU A 35 -3.00 25.31 -14.22
C GLU A 35 -2.54 25.31 -15.69
N GLY A 36 -2.17 24.15 -16.24
CA GLY A 36 -1.67 24.03 -17.62
C GLY A 36 -0.27 24.60 -17.84
N LEU A 37 0.49 24.84 -16.76
CA LEU A 37 1.84 25.39 -16.82
C LEU A 37 2.83 24.30 -17.22
N LEU A 38 3.38 24.41 -18.42
CA LEU A 38 4.35 23.44 -18.95
C LEU A 38 5.66 23.47 -18.16
N SER A 39 6.31 22.31 -18.07
CA SER A 39 7.66 22.20 -17.51
C SER A 39 8.41 21.05 -18.15
N SER A 40 9.54 21.39 -18.78
CA SER A 40 10.48 20.40 -19.34
C SER A 40 11.13 19.52 -18.28
N ASP A 41 11.29 20.04 -17.06
CA ASP A 41 12.02 19.35 -15.99
C ASP A 41 11.18 18.21 -15.39
N TYR A 42 9.86 18.39 -15.30
CA TYR A 42 8.96 17.41 -14.66
C TYR A 42 8.17 16.56 -15.66
N ALA A 43 7.82 17.09 -16.84
CA ALA A 43 7.00 16.36 -17.81
C ALA A 43 7.52 14.95 -18.17
N PRO A 44 8.84 14.72 -18.34
CA PRO A 44 9.37 13.38 -18.62
C PRO A 44 9.09 12.34 -17.53
N TYR A 45 8.83 12.76 -16.30
CA TYR A 45 8.48 11.87 -15.19
C TYR A 45 6.98 11.55 -15.16
N PHE A 46 6.14 12.47 -15.63
CA PHE A 46 4.70 12.24 -15.76
C PHE A 46 4.35 11.33 -16.94
N ALA A 47 5.27 11.19 -17.91
CA ALA A 47 5.18 10.31 -19.08
C ALA A 47 4.02 10.59 -20.04
N LEU A 48 3.33 11.72 -19.86
CA LEU A 48 2.31 12.26 -20.76
C LEU A 48 2.41 13.77 -20.81
N ASP A 49 2.02 14.35 -21.95
CA ASP A 49 1.82 15.79 -22.06
C ASP A 49 0.60 16.26 -21.26
N SER A 50 0.58 17.55 -20.91
CA SER A 50 -0.47 18.15 -20.07
C SER A 50 -1.89 17.91 -20.59
N LYS A 51 -2.11 17.96 -21.91
CA LYS A 51 -3.44 17.74 -22.50
C LYS A 51 -3.88 16.28 -22.32
N ARG A 52 -3.01 15.32 -22.64
CA ARG A 52 -3.31 13.89 -22.44
C ARG A 52 -3.44 13.53 -20.96
N MET A 53 -2.67 14.16 -20.07
CA MET A 53 -2.85 14.01 -18.62
C MET A 53 -4.23 14.47 -18.15
N ARG A 54 -4.72 15.62 -18.63
CA ARG A 54 -6.06 16.07 -18.27
C ARG A 54 -7.13 15.09 -18.75
N ASN A 55 -7.01 14.60 -19.98
CA ASN A 55 -7.93 13.58 -20.49
C ASN A 55 -7.90 12.31 -19.63
N TRP A 56 -6.69 11.85 -19.23
CA TRP A 56 -6.52 10.69 -18.36
C TRP A 56 -7.26 10.82 -17.03
N PHE A 57 -7.18 11.98 -16.38
CA PHE A 57 -7.87 12.22 -15.11
C PHE A 57 -9.36 12.47 -15.29
N GLN A 58 -9.77 13.13 -16.37
CA GLN A 58 -11.19 13.41 -16.62
C GLN A 58 -12.01 12.13 -16.80
N MET A 59 -11.42 11.06 -17.37
CA MET A 59 -12.08 9.74 -17.45
C MET A 59 -12.36 9.10 -16.09
N GLN A 60 -11.74 9.59 -15.01
CA GLN A 60 -11.89 9.08 -13.65
C GLN A 60 -12.85 9.94 -12.81
N PHE A 61 -13.41 11.02 -13.36
CA PHE A 61 -14.37 11.85 -12.66
C PHE A 61 -15.69 11.11 -12.45
N THR A 62 -16.28 11.32 -11.28
CA THR A 62 -17.67 10.97 -11.02
C THR A 62 -18.59 12.14 -11.43
N GLU A 63 -19.90 11.92 -11.43
CA GLU A 63 -20.90 12.89 -11.91
C GLU A 63 -20.77 14.28 -11.27
N ASP A 64 -20.28 14.36 -10.04
CA ASP A 64 -20.21 15.61 -9.28
C ASP A 64 -18.81 16.26 -9.28
N MET A 65 -17.87 15.73 -10.07
CA MET A 65 -16.48 16.19 -10.17
C MET A 65 -16.20 16.94 -11.46
N ASP A 66 -15.49 18.07 -11.35
CA ASP A 66 -15.04 18.87 -12.47
C ASP A 66 -13.75 19.62 -12.12
N TRP A 67 -13.10 20.22 -13.11
CA TRP A 67 -11.83 20.94 -12.91
C TRP A 67 -11.92 22.14 -11.96
N SER A 68 -13.08 22.79 -11.86
CA SER A 68 -13.30 23.98 -11.00
C SER A 68 -13.39 23.61 -9.52
N ASN A 69 -13.75 22.36 -9.22
CA ASN A 69 -13.93 21.87 -7.86
C ASN A 69 -12.75 21.03 -7.32
N PHE A 70 -11.60 21.07 -8.01
CA PHE A 70 -10.33 20.56 -7.51
C PHE A 70 -9.96 21.13 -6.13
N GLY A 71 -9.50 20.26 -5.22
CA GLY A 71 -9.17 20.60 -3.84
C GLY A 71 -10.39 20.78 -2.93
N LYS A 72 -11.61 20.81 -3.47
CA LYS A 72 -12.87 20.82 -2.71
C LYS A 72 -13.56 19.46 -2.71
N LYS A 73 -13.74 18.87 -3.88
CA LYS A 73 -14.41 17.57 -4.05
C LYS A 73 -13.45 16.41 -4.34
N TRP A 74 -12.40 16.69 -5.10
CA TRP A 74 -11.41 15.69 -5.46
C TRP A 74 -9.99 16.27 -5.46
N GLN A 75 -9.01 15.38 -5.43
CA GLN A 75 -7.59 15.69 -5.51
C GLN A 75 -6.85 14.64 -6.34
N LEU A 76 -5.59 14.91 -6.67
CA LEU A 76 -4.70 13.90 -7.25
C LEU A 76 -4.03 13.10 -6.13
N ASP A 77 -4.02 11.79 -6.27
CA ASP A 77 -3.35 10.89 -5.35
C ASP A 77 -2.53 9.82 -6.09
N HIS A 78 -1.65 9.15 -5.36
CA HIS A 78 -0.88 8.03 -5.89
C HIS A 78 -1.57 6.70 -5.56
N ILE A 79 -1.61 5.78 -6.52
CA ILE A 79 -2.11 4.42 -6.30
C ILE A 79 -1.13 3.63 -5.44
N ILE A 80 0.17 3.66 -5.76
CA ILE A 80 1.24 3.23 -4.84
C ILE A 80 1.78 4.47 -4.12
N PRO A 81 1.79 4.52 -2.78
CA PRO A 81 2.16 5.73 -2.06
C PRO A 81 3.62 6.11 -2.28
N VAL A 82 3.85 7.42 -2.39
CA VAL A 82 5.19 8.03 -2.57
C VAL A 82 6.23 7.52 -1.56
N VAL A 83 5.82 7.14 -0.36
CA VAL A 83 6.71 6.65 0.72
C VAL A 83 7.51 5.43 0.28
N TYR A 84 6.94 4.56 -0.55
CA TYR A 84 7.59 3.34 -1.01
C TYR A 84 8.61 3.55 -2.13
N PHE A 85 8.71 4.75 -2.70
CA PHE A 85 9.64 5.05 -3.78
C PHE A 85 10.93 5.71 -3.25
N ASP A 86 12.05 5.33 -3.85
CA ASP A 86 13.33 5.96 -3.58
C ASP A 86 13.54 7.18 -4.49
N PHE A 87 13.73 8.35 -3.89
CA PHE A 87 13.90 9.61 -4.61
C PHE A 87 15.35 9.83 -5.08
N ALA A 88 16.29 9.03 -4.61
CA ALA A 88 17.66 9.03 -5.14
C ALA A 88 17.76 8.31 -6.50
N ILE A 89 16.77 7.49 -6.86
CA ILE A 89 16.76 6.69 -8.08
C ILE A 89 15.79 7.31 -9.09
N LYS A 90 16.31 7.76 -10.22
CA LYS A 90 15.54 8.47 -11.25
C LYS A 90 14.40 7.61 -11.82
N GLU A 91 14.64 6.32 -12.00
CA GLU A 91 13.69 5.36 -12.55
C GLU A 91 12.51 5.14 -11.57
N GLU A 92 12.79 5.09 -10.27
CA GLU A 92 11.77 5.04 -9.21
C GLU A 92 10.94 6.32 -9.18
N MET A 93 11.56 7.49 -9.38
CA MET A 93 10.81 8.75 -9.52
C MET A 93 9.92 8.77 -10.76
N LYS A 94 10.42 8.30 -11.91
CA LYS A 94 9.60 8.19 -13.13
C LYS A 94 8.43 7.24 -12.93
N LEU A 95 8.63 6.16 -12.19
CA LEU A 95 7.56 5.20 -11.89
C LEU A 95 6.54 5.77 -10.89
N CYS A 96 7.02 6.44 -9.84
CA CYS A 96 6.20 7.09 -8.82
C CYS A 96 5.27 8.14 -9.43
N TRP A 97 5.81 9.01 -10.29
CA TRP A 97 5.09 10.15 -10.86
C TRP A 97 4.46 9.86 -12.24
N ASN A 98 4.59 8.64 -12.75
CA ASN A 98 3.95 8.23 -13.99
C ASN A 98 2.43 8.43 -13.89
N PHE A 99 1.79 8.92 -14.95
CA PHE A 99 0.35 9.11 -14.99
C PHE A 99 -0.46 7.85 -14.61
N THR A 100 0.06 6.64 -14.86
CA THR A 100 -0.63 5.39 -14.47
C THR A 100 -0.62 5.16 -12.96
N ASN A 101 0.37 5.66 -12.23
CA ASN A 101 0.41 5.58 -10.78
C ASN A 101 -0.36 6.74 -10.11
N LEU A 102 -0.91 7.67 -10.89
CA LEU A 102 -1.69 8.80 -10.41
C LEU A 102 -3.19 8.57 -10.68
N ARG A 103 -4.03 8.95 -9.73
CA ARG A 103 -5.48 8.86 -9.85
C ARG A 103 -6.21 10.09 -9.33
N VAL A 104 -7.46 10.23 -9.76
CA VAL A 104 -8.44 11.11 -9.11
C VAL A 104 -8.93 10.45 -7.83
N GLU A 105 -8.90 11.20 -6.73
CA GLU A 105 -9.31 10.75 -5.41
C GLU A 105 -10.39 11.67 -4.83
N PRO A 106 -11.58 11.16 -4.47
CA PRO A 106 -12.60 11.93 -3.75
C PRO A 106 -12.10 12.36 -2.36
N ILE A 107 -12.24 13.64 -2.01
CA ILE A 107 -11.78 14.16 -0.70
C ILE A 107 -12.68 13.69 0.45
N GLN A 108 -13.99 13.55 0.22
CA GLN A 108 -14.95 13.24 1.28
C GLN A 108 -14.87 11.79 1.78
N GLN A 109 -14.38 10.85 0.95
CA GLN A 109 -14.31 9.43 1.31
C GLN A 109 -13.10 9.07 2.19
N ASN A 110 -12.12 9.96 2.34
CA ASN A 110 -10.78 9.61 2.83
C ASN A 110 -10.35 10.19 4.17
N LYS A 111 -11.26 10.63 5.04
CA LYS A 111 -10.86 11.09 6.39
C LYS A 111 -10.18 10.00 7.24
N ASN A 112 -10.37 8.72 6.92
CA ASN A 112 -9.91 7.59 7.74
C ASN A 112 -8.99 6.57 7.03
N ARG A 113 -8.67 6.71 5.74
CA ARG A 113 -7.70 5.81 5.10
C ARG A 113 -6.29 6.29 5.44
N GLY A 114 -5.67 5.66 6.45
CA GLY A 114 -4.23 5.72 6.63
C GLY A 114 -3.49 5.29 5.37
N ASN A 115 -2.16 5.47 5.31
CA ASN A 115 -1.30 5.15 4.15
C ASN A 115 -1.37 3.68 3.64
N ARG A 116 -2.25 2.83 4.18
CA ARG A 116 -2.52 1.49 3.68
C ARG A 116 -3.24 1.61 2.34
N VAL A 117 -2.47 1.48 1.29
CA VAL A 117 -3.01 1.11 -0.01
C VAL A 117 -3.56 -0.29 0.10
N ASP A 118 -4.74 -0.50 -0.49
CA ASP A 118 -5.21 -1.85 -0.75
C ASP A 118 -4.27 -2.44 -1.81
N VAL A 119 -3.19 -3.04 -1.32
CA VAL A 119 -2.08 -3.56 -2.11
C VAL A 119 -2.60 -4.59 -3.11
N LEU A 120 -3.59 -5.39 -2.70
CA LEU A 120 -4.23 -6.37 -3.57
C LEU A 120 -5.00 -5.69 -4.70
N ALA A 121 -5.82 -4.68 -4.40
CA ALA A 121 -6.55 -3.93 -5.42
C ALA A 121 -5.61 -3.21 -6.39
N ALA A 122 -4.56 -2.54 -5.88
CA ALA A 122 -3.57 -1.85 -6.70
C ALA A 122 -2.81 -2.83 -7.61
N ARG A 123 -2.40 -4.00 -7.09
CA ARG A 123 -1.71 -5.03 -7.87
C ARG A 123 -2.59 -5.55 -9.00
N ASN A 124 -3.85 -5.86 -8.71
CA ASN A 124 -4.79 -6.36 -9.71
C ASN A 124 -5.04 -5.31 -10.79
N TYR A 125 -5.22 -4.04 -10.40
CA TYR A 125 -5.37 -2.92 -11.33
C TYR A 125 -4.20 -2.82 -12.32
N PHE A 126 -2.96 -2.80 -11.84
CA PHE A 126 -1.79 -2.69 -12.72
C PHE A 126 -1.56 -3.95 -13.56
N ARG A 127 -1.81 -5.13 -13.00
CA ARG A 127 -1.72 -6.40 -13.73
C ARG A 127 -2.69 -6.43 -14.90
N GLU A 128 -3.93 -6.00 -14.70
CA GLU A 128 -4.94 -5.95 -15.74
C GLU A 128 -4.58 -4.94 -16.83
N LEU A 129 -4.16 -3.73 -16.45
CA LEU A 129 -3.67 -2.74 -17.41
C LEU A 129 -2.52 -3.28 -18.25
N TYR A 130 -1.53 -3.91 -17.63
CA TYR A 130 -0.41 -4.50 -18.36
C TYR A 130 -0.86 -5.61 -19.32
N ALA A 131 -1.70 -6.54 -18.84
CA ALA A 131 -2.19 -7.64 -19.67
C ALA A 131 -2.97 -7.17 -20.89
N ARG A 132 -3.75 -6.09 -20.76
CA ARG A 132 -4.59 -5.55 -21.86
C ARG A 132 -3.85 -4.60 -22.81
N THR A 133 -2.78 -3.95 -22.35
CA THR A 133 -2.13 -2.85 -23.11
C THR A 133 -0.66 -3.09 -23.43
N ASN A 134 -0.03 -4.06 -22.77
CA ASN A 134 1.42 -4.28 -22.75
C ASN A 134 2.22 -3.02 -22.33
N TYR A 135 1.62 -2.09 -21.59
CA TYR A 135 2.29 -0.86 -21.16
C TYR A 135 3.27 -1.17 -20.02
N LEU A 136 4.57 -1.17 -20.33
CA LEU A 136 5.65 -1.63 -19.44
C LEU A 136 5.65 -0.98 -18.04
N PRO A 137 5.38 0.33 -17.85
CA PRO A 137 5.30 0.92 -16.51
C PRO A 137 4.28 0.23 -15.59
N CYS A 138 3.18 -0.31 -16.11
CA CYS A 138 2.22 -1.07 -15.30
C CYS A 138 2.84 -2.38 -14.78
N LYS A 139 3.65 -3.08 -15.58
CA LYS A 139 4.40 -4.26 -15.11
C LYS A 139 5.36 -3.90 -13.99
N LEU A 140 6.12 -2.82 -14.15
CA LEU A 140 7.08 -2.35 -13.14
C LEU A 140 6.38 -1.93 -11.83
N LEU A 141 5.16 -1.39 -11.90
CA LEU A 141 4.33 -1.08 -10.73
C LEU A 141 3.85 -2.36 -10.01
N VAL A 142 3.54 -3.44 -10.74
CA VAL A 142 3.26 -4.76 -10.13
C VAL A 142 4.50 -5.27 -9.39
N GLU A 143 5.67 -5.28 -10.05
CA GLU A 143 6.93 -5.72 -9.43
C GLU A 143 7.29 -4.86 -8.21
N LYS A 144 6.96 -3.56 -8.23
CA LYS A 144 7.14 -2.67 -7.08
C LYS A 144 6.29 -3.12 -5.90
N ILE A 145 5.03 -3.46 -6.14
CA ILE A 145 4.10 -3.97 -5.12
C ILE A 145 4.61 -5.29 -4.54
N ASP A 146 5.02 -6.24 -5.39
CA ASP A 146 5.49 -7.55 -4.93
C ASP A 146 6.73 -7.42 -4.02
N ARG A 147 7.65 -6.48 -4.31
CA ARG A 147 8.78 -6.17 -3.41
C ARG A 147 8.35 -5.59 -2.06
N ILE A 148 7.30 -4.76 -2.04
CA ILE A 148 6.75 -4.19 -0.80
C ILE A 148 6.14 -5.32 0.06
N GLU A 149 5.33 -6.21 -0.53
CA GLU A 149 4.72 -7.33 0.18
C GLU A 149 5.76 -8.25 0.84
N ILE A 150 6.83 -8.59 0.10
CA ILE A 150 7.94 -9.40 0.64
C ILE A 150 8.58 -8.72 1.86
N SER A 151 8.71 -7.39 1.86
CA SER A 151 9.33 -6.67 2.97
C SER A 151 8.44 -6.53 4.22
N GLU A 152 7.11 -6.54 4.04
CA GLU A 152 6.15 -6.35 5.14
C GLU A 152 5.72 -7.68 5.81
N ILE A 153 5.85 -8.84 5.14
CA ILE A 153 5.35 -10.15 5.60
C ILE A 153 6.49 -11.16 5.78
N LEU A 154 7.49 -10.84 6.60
CA LEU A 154 8.47 -11.83 7.04
C LEU A 154 8.12 -12.29 8.44
N SER A 155 7.91 -13.60 8.60
CA SER A 155 7.88 -14.22 9.93
C SER A 155 9.25 -14.04 10.57
N SER A 156 9.28 -13.68 11.85
CA SER A 156 10.55 -13.62 12.57
C SER A 156 11.13 -15.02 12.75
N GLU A 157 12.46 -15.14 12.83
CA GLU A 157 13.13 -16.40 13.19
C GLU A 157 12.55 -17.02 14.48
N SER A 158 12.14 -16.19 15.44
CA SER A 158 11.49 -16.65 16.66
C SER A 158 10.11 -17.29 16.42
N GLN A 159 9.32 -16.79 15.46
CA GLN A 159 8.05 -17.40 15.08
C GLN A 159 8.28 -18.75 14.39
N VAL A 160 9.27 -18.82 13.50
CA VAL A 160 9.65 -20.07 12.82
C VAL A 160 10.12 -21.11 13.83
N GLU A 161 10.98 -20.71 14.78
CA GLU A 161 11.51 -21.60 15.80
C GLU A 161 10.43 -22.10 16.75
N PHE A 162 9.48 -21.23 17.13
CA PHE A 162 8.32 -21.65 17.93
C PHE A 162 7.54 -22.76 17.23
N LEU A 163 7.21 -22.59 15.95
CA LEU A 163 6.47 -23.59 15.18
C LEU A 163 7.25 -24.89 15.03
N ARG A 164 8.56 -24.83 14.76
CA ARG A 164 9.42 -26.02 14.68
C ARG A 164 9.46 -26.78 15.99
N LYS A 165 9.69 -26.08 17.10
CA LYS A 165 9.81 -26.68 18.43
C LYS A 165 8.51 -27.35 18.90
N HIS A 166 7.35 -26.82 18.50
CA HIS A 166 6.05 -27.30 18.96
C HIS A 166 5.29 -28.07 17.88
N LYS A 167 5.93 -28.44 16.76
CA LYS A 167 5.26 -29.09 15.62
C LYS A 167 4.45 -30.31 16.03
N ASP A 168 5.07 -31.27 16.71
CA ASP A 168 4.40 -32.52 17.13
C ASP A 168 3.22 -32.25 18.08
N TYR A 169 3.39 -31.28 19.00
CA TYR A 169 2.30 -30.82 19.88
C TYR A 169 1.14 -30.23 19.08
N LEU A 170 1.42 -29.35 18.11
CA LEU A 170 0.41 -28.70 17.29
C LEU A 170 -0.36 -29.71 16.41
N GLU A 171 0.33 -30.70 15.85
CA GLU A 171 -0.30 -31.77 15.06
C GLU A 171 -1.22 -32.66 15.93
N LEU A 172 -0.82 -32.95 17.18
CA LEU A 172 -1.65 -33.73 18.11
C LEU A 172 -2.97 -33.05 18.48
N ILE A 173 -2.98 -31.72 18.56
CA ILE A 173 -4.16 -30.94 18.99
C ILE A 173 -4.99 -30.41 17.83
N GLU A 174 -4.63 -30.68 16.56
CA GLU A 174 -5.31 -30.13 15.38
C GLU A 174 -6.81 -30.48 15.35
N GLY A 175 -7.18 -31.67 15.83
CA GLY A 175 -8.56 -32.16 15.88
C GLY A 175 -9.29 -31.90 17.20
N TYR A 176 -8.70 -31.16 18.14
CA TYR A 176 -9.31 -30.90 19.44
C TYR A 176 -10.51 -29.95 19.30
N SER A 177 -11.60 -30.25 20.01
CA SER A 177 -12.77 -29.38 20.11
C SER A 177 -12.62 -28.41 21.28
N GLU A 178 -13.65 -27.58 21.50
CA GLU A 178 -13.70 -26.65 22.64
C GLU A 178 -13.44 -27.35 23.98
N PHE A 179 -13.98 -28.56 24.16
CA PHE A 179 -13.81 -29.33 25.39
C PHE A 179 -12.36 -29.70 25.66
N GLU A 180 -11.64 -30.25 24.68
CA GLU A 180 -10.24 -30.63 24.86
C GLU A 180 -9.34 -29.41 25.06
N PHE A 181 -9.63 -28.28 24.40
CA PHE A 181 -8.93 -27.03 24.64
C PHE A 181 -9.19 -26.46 26.04
N GLU A 182 -10.41 -26.60 26.58
CA GLU A 182 -10.69 -26.24 27.98
C GLU A 182 -9.84 -27.06 28.94
N MET A 183 -9.69 -28.36 28.68
CA MET A 183 -8.85 -29.25 29.48
C MET A 183 -7.37 -28.87 29.42
N LEU A 184 -6.84 -28.58 28.23
CA LEU A 184 -5.48 -28.05 28.05
C LEU A 184 -5.27 -26.74 28.82
N ASN A 185 -6.22 -25.80 28.72
CA ASN A 185 -6.15 -24.51 29.42
C ASN A 185 -6.21 -24.65 30.95
N ARG A 186 -6.84 -25.72 31.45
CA ARG A 186 -6.84 -26.11 32.87
C ARG A 186 -5.53 -26.81 33.31
N GLY A 187 -4.55 -26.94 32.41
CA GLY A 187 -3.22 -27.48 32.68
C GLY A 187 -3.11 -28.99 32.49
N ARG A 188 -4.09 -29.65 31.86
CA ARG A 188 -3.98 -31.07 31.50
C ARG A 188 -2.98 -31.25 30.35
N SER A 189 -2.25 -32.35 30.35
CA SER A 189 -1.33 -32.67 29.26
C SER A 189 -2.08 -33.23 28.04
N VAL A 190 -1.45 -33.14 26.87
CA VAL A 190 -1.99 -33.72 25.63
C VAL A 190 -2.11 -35.24 25.76
N GLU A 191 -1.17 -35.89 26.44
CA GLU A 191 -1.18 -37.34 26.66
C GLU A 191 -2.39 -37.78 27.49
N ASP A 192 -2.74 -37.01 28.53
CA ASP A 192 -3.87 -37.36 29.41
C ASP A 192 -5.20 -37.18 28.69
N ILE A 193 -5.34 -36.11 27.90
CA ILE A 193 -6.54 -35.85 27.11
C ILE A 193 -6.71 -36.93 26.04
N ASN A 194 -5.64 -37.28 25.32
CA ASN A 194 -5.71 -38.31 24.27
C ASN A 194 -6.07 -39.70 24.83
N LYS A 195 -5.54 -40.08 26.00
CA LYS A 195 -5.94 -41.33 26.66
C LYS A 195 -7.43 -41.34 27.00
N GLU A 196 -7.95 -40.23 27.50
CA GLU A 196 -9.37 -40.09 27.84
C GLU A 196 -10.26 -40.20 26.59
N LEU A 197 -9.85 -39.57 25.48
CA LEU A 197 -10.52 -39.69 24.19
C LEU A 197 -10.52 -41.11 23.65
N GLU A 198 -9.40 -41.84 23.75
CA GLU A 198 -9.34 -43.24 23.34
C GLU A 198 -10.29 -44.12 24.15
N ILE A 199 -10.38 -43.90 25.47
CA ILE A 199 -11.29 -44.63 26.34
C ILE A 199 -12.74 -44.34 25.95
N LEU A 200 -13.10 -43.07 25.75
CA LEU A 200 -14.45 -42.67 25.32
C LEU A 200 -14.81 -43.26 23.95
N ARG A 201 -13.86 -43.34 23.01
CA ARG A 201 -14.05 -44.01 21.72
C ARG A 201 -14.27 -45.51 21.87
N LYS A 202 -13.57 -46.18 22.78
CA LYS A 202 -13.73 -47.63 23.06
C LYS A 202 -15.04 -47.96 23.78
N ILE A 203 -15.60 -47.03 24.56
CA ILE A 203 -16.87 -47.20 25.30
C ILE A 203 -18.09 -46.90 24.42
N LYS A 204 -17.94 -46.10 23.36
CA LYS A 204 -19.03 -45.77 22.40
C LYS A 204 -19.24 -46.82 21.29
N ILE A 205 -18.81 -48.07 21.50
CA ILE A 205 -19.19 -49.24 20.70
C ILE A 205 -20.43 -49.88 21.30
#